data_AF-A0A8J3Z7P7-F1
#
_entry.id   AF-A0A8J3Z7P7-F1
#
_cell.length_a   1.000
_cell.length_b   1.000
_cell.length_c   1.000
_cell.angle_alpha   90.00
_cell.angle_beta   90.00
_cell.angle_gamma   90.00
#
_symmetry.space_group_name_H-M   'P 1'
#
loop_
_entity.id
_entity.type
_entity.pdbx_description
1 polymer ?
#
loop_
_entity_poly.entity_id
_entity_poly.type
_entity_poly.pdbx_seq_one_letter_code
_entity_poly.pdbx_strand_id
1 'polypeptide(L)'
;MPTIASSTGRPWLATQERSSGSPVNATTIIEFAMNRHLHHGSDEPNRRARLPYPDGMLEATREGFWGTRYSIGVDGHTVAEWRVPGWRTSGGIVVAGQFFPVETRLWSNRFTMFDRVGTTIAVAENVARRTWTGYADGRYHEFRRASFLSTTVLHVVGDREVGWLRRRSAWTGGIEAELPALSLLAQVFVVGAVITTWDQQAAAAG
;
A
#
# COMPACT_ATOMS: atom_id res chain seq x y z
N MET A 1 -30.86 -46.84 -28.14
CA MET A 1 -31.61 -45.58 -28.24
C MET A 1 -32.90 -45.75 -27.45
N PRO A 2 -33.40 -44.78 -26.64
CA PRO A 2 -32.81 -43.49 -26.20
C PRO A 2 -31.50 -43.68 -25.37
N THR A 3 -31.06 -42.81 -24.45
CA THR A 3 -30.67 -41.37 -24.51
C THR A 3 -29.83 -41.01 -23.26
N ILE A 4 -29.05 -39.93 -23.29
CA ILE A 4 -28.19 -39.44 -22.18
C ILE A 4 -28.92 -38.37 -21.37
N ALA A 5 -28.76 -38.36 -20.04
CA ALA A 5 -29.03 -37.19 -19.19
C ALA A 5 -27.93 -37.01 -18.13
N SER A 6 -27.22 -35.90 -18.19
CA SER A 6 -26.29 -35.47 -17.14
C SER A 6 -27.05 -34.75 -16.02
N SER A 7 -26.67 -34.96 -14.76
CA SER A 7 -27.14 -34.15 -13.64
C SER A 7 -25.98 -33.84 -12.68
N THR A 8 -25.65 -32.55 -12.56
CA THR A 8 -24.52 -32.03 -11.81
C THR A 8 -24.95 -31.72 -10.37
N GLY A 9 -24.62 -32.60 -9.41
CA GLY A 9 -24.89 -32.37 -7.99
C GLY A 9 -23.73 -31.71 -7.26
N ARG A 10 -23.80 -30.39 -7.01
CA ARG A 10 -22.92 -29.67 -6.06
C ARG A 10 -23.72 -29.24 -4.82
N PRO A 11 -23.44 -29.78 -3.62
CA PRO A 11 -24.13 -29.36 -2.39
C PRO A 11 -23.17 -28.64 -1.43
N TRP A 12 -23.14 -27.30 -1.45
CA TRP A 12 -22.62 -26.50 -0.33
C TRP A 12 -23.40 -25.17 -0.21
N LEU A 13 -24.51 -25.24 0.52
CA LEU A 13 -25.12 -24.08 1.17
C LEU A 13 -24.45 -23.96 2.55
N ALA A 14 -23.64 -22.93 2.74
CA ALA A 14 -23.08 -22.58 4.05
C ALA A 14 -23.68 -21.24 4.48
N THR A 15 -24.44 -21.29 5.58
CA THR A 15 -25.09 -20.15 6.23
C THR A 15 -24.11 -19.01 6.52
N GLN A 16 -24.43 -17.81 6.05
CA GLN A 16 -23.74 -16.59 6.47
C GLN A 16 -24.60 -15.82 7.48
N GLU A 17 -24.45 -16.15 8.76
CA GLU A 17 -25.04 -15.35 9.83
C GLU A 17 -24.28 -14.04 10.06
N ARG A 18 -25.03 -13.03 10.52
CA ARG A 18 -24.56 -11.65 10.60
C ARG A 18 -23.82 -11.43 11.91
N SER A 19 -22.52 -11.10 11.84
CA SER A 19 -21.84 -10.45 12.97
C SER A 19 -21.78 -8.95 12.70
N SER A 20 -22.65 -8.19 13.38
CA SER A 20 -22.73 -6.73 13.30
C SER A 20 -21.74 -6.08 14.27
N GLY A 21 -20.44 -6.29 14.01
CA GLY A 21 -19.38 -5.51 14.65
C GLY A 21 -19.09 -4.24 13.84
N SER A 22 -19.39 -3.07 14.39
CA SER A 22 -19.01 -1.79 13.75
C SER A 22 -17.48 -1.70 13.61
N PRO A 23 -16.93 -1.48 12.40
CA PRO A 23 -15.51 -1.20 12.26
C PRO A 23 -15.22 0.17 12.89
N VAL A 24 -14.34 0.19 13.89
CA VAL A 24 -13.80 1.44 14.43
C VAL A 24 -12.94 2.07 13.34
N ASN A 25 -13.30 3.28 12.88
CA ASN A 25 -12.60 3.94 11.79
C ASN A 25 -11.11 4.14 12.13
N ALA A 26 -10.23 3.56 11.31
CA ALA A 26 -8.77 3.72 11.44
C ALA A 26 -8.32 5.20 11.39
N THR A 27 -9.12 6.06 10.76
CA THR A 27 -8.97 7.52 10.72
C THR A 27 -8.82 8.16 12.10
N THR A 28 -9.58 7.71 13.10
CA THR A 28 -9.65 8.36 14.43
C THR A 28 -8.42 8.09 15.30
N ILE A 29 -7.68 7.01 15.06
CA ILE A 29 -6.54 6.63 15.91
C ILE A 29 -5.29 7.47 15.62
N ILE A 30 -5.16 8.02 14.40
CA ILE A 30 -4.03 8.89 14.03
C ILE A 30 -4.21 10.30 14.58
N GLU A 31 -5.45 10.81 14.69
CA GLU A 31 -5.75 12.15 15.20
C GLU A 31 -5.32 12.39 16.65
N PHE A 32 -5.38 11.36 17.52
CA PHE A 32 -5.14 11.54 18.95
C PHE A 32 -3.65 11.61 19.35
N ALA A 33 -2.73 11.26 18.45
CA ALA A 33 -1.30 11.20 18.74
C ALA A 33 -0.54 12.53 18.54
N MET A 34 -1.11 13.49 17.82
CA MET A 34 -0.39 14.72 17.41
C MET A 34 -0.63 15.95 18.29
N ASN A 35 -1.63 15.93 19.19
CA ASN A 35 -2.14 17.14 19.84
C ASN A 35 -1.48 17.50 21.18
N ARG A 36 -0.16 17.28 21.35
CA ARG A 36 0.52 17.46 22.66
C ARG A 36 1.87 18.20 22.66
N HIS A 37 2.07 19.15 21.75
CA HIS A 37 3.07 20.22 21.95
C HIS A 37 2.60 21.57 21.38
N LEU A 38 3.16 22.64 21.95
CA LEU A 38 3.04 24.07 21.58
C LEU A 38 1.82 24.86 22.14
N HIS A 39 2.03 25.46 23.32
CA HIS A 39 1.34 26.68 23.77
C HIS A 39 2.39 27.80 23.96
N HIS A 40 2.62 28.63 22.93
CA HIS A 40 3.06 30.03 23.06
C HIS A 40 2.99 30.74 21.69
N GLY A 41 2.60 32.03 21.66
CA GLY A 41 2.67 32.88 20.45
C GLY A 41 1.35 33.05 19.67
N SER A 42 1.06 34.29 19.27
CA SER A 42 -0.26 34.78 18.85
C SER A 42 -0.38 35.06 17.34
N ASP A 43 -1.63 35.29 16.89
CA ASP A 43 -2.06 35.86 15.61
C ASP A 43 -1.75 35.13 14.29
N GLU A 44 -2.66 34.24 13.90
CA GLU A 44 -3.07 34.10 12.49
C GLU A 44 -4.50 33.50 12.35
N PRO A 45 -5.53 34.27 11.96
CA PRO A 45 -6.92 33.80 11.92
C PRO A 45 -7.34 33.22 10.56
N ASN A 46 -6.61 32.23 10.03
CA ASN A 46 -7.12 31.42 8.89
C ASN A 46 -6.61 29.96 8.88
N ARG A 47 -6.49 29.34 10.05
CA ARG A 47 -6.22 27.90 10.16
C ARG A 47 -7.43 27.05 9.78
N ARG A 48 -7.70 26.95 8.48
CA ARG A 48 -8.41 25.79 7.93
C ARG A 48 -7.51 24.57 8.09
N ALA A 49 -7.74 23.80 9.14
CA ALA A 49 -7.07 22.52 9.37
C ALA A 49 -7.47 21.49 8.30
N ARG A 50 -6.83 21.56 7.12
CA ARG A 50 -6.62 20.38 6.29
C ARG A 50 -5.48 19.58 6.92
N LEU A 51 -5.69 18.27 7.09
CA LEU A 51 -4.57 17.34 7.28
C LEU A 51 -3.65 17.47 6.05
N PRO A 52 -2.32 17.64 6.17
CA PRO A 52 -1.55 18.32 5.12
C PRO A 52 -1.50 17.64 3.75
N TYR A 53 -1.62 16.30 3.65
CA TYR A 53 -1.41 15.59 2.39
C TYR A 53 -2.42 14.45 2.11
N PRO A 54 -3.54 14.78 1.46
CA PRO A 54 -4.17 13.91 0.47
C PRO A 54 -3.54 14.06 -0.93
N ASP A 55 -2.90 15.19 -1.24
CA ASP A 55 -2.56 15.60 -2.61
C ASP A 55 -1.04 15.72 -2.89
N GLY A 56 -0.18 15.09 -2.07
CA GLY A 56 1.28 15.22 -2.16
C GLY A 56 1.97 14.12 -2.99
N MET A 57 3.02 14.49 -3.74
CA MET A 57 3.88 13.51 -4.41
C MET A 57 4.80 12.83 -3.39
N LEU A 58 4.74 11.51 -3.31
CA LEU A 58 5.65 10.67 -2.53
C LEU A 58 6.94 10.39 -3.31
N GLU A 59 8.07 10.56 -2.65
CA GLU A 59 9.38 10.15 -3.16
C GLU A 59 9.97 9.06 -2.26
N ALA A 60 10.27 7.89 -2.83
CA ALA A 60 10.97 6.80 -2.15
C ALA A 60 12.43 6.76 -2.59
N THR A 61 13.36 6.77 -1.62
CA THR A 61 14.81 6.70 -1.84
C THR A 61 15.40 5.52 -1.09
N ARG A 62 16.25 4.71 -1.74
CA ARG A 62 16.97 3.60 -1.09
C ARG A 62 18.02 4.15 -0.14
N GLU A 63 18.02 3.69 1.10
CA GLU A 63 19.02 4.09 2.10
C GLU A 63 20.30 3.24 1.97
N GLY A 64 21.30 3.81 1.29
CA GLY A 64 22.62 3.21 1.12
C GLY A 64 22.70 2.17 -0.01
N PHE A 65 23.93 1.91 -0.48
CA PHE A 65 24.21 1.13 -1.69
C PHE A 65 23.76 -0.35 -1.61
N TRP A 66 23.70 -0.91 -0.40
CA TRP A 66 23.26 -2.29 -0.13
C TRP A 66 21.97 -2.36 0.70
N GLY A 67 21.27 -1.23 0.86
CA GLY A 67 20.17 -1.10 1.82
C GLY A 67 18.94 -1.94 1.48
N THR A 68 18.39 -2.62 2.49
CA THR A 68 17.04 -3.21 2.49
C THR A 68 15.98 -2.25 3.04
N ARG A 69 16.32 -0.96 3.15
CA ARG A 69 15.45 0.09 3.68
C ARG A 69 15.31 1.22 2.66
N TYR A 70 14.12 1.81 2.62
CA TYR A 70 13.79 2.97 1.83
C TYR A 70 13.19 4.03 2.75
N SER A 71 13.70 5.25 2.68
CA SER A 71 12.98 6.42 3.19
C SER A 71 11.92 6.83 2.16
N ILE A 72 10.74 7.17 2.64
CA ILE A 72 9.64 7.66 1.83
C ILE A 72 9.26 9.03 2.38
N GLY A 73 9.31 10.05 1.53
CA GLY A 73 9.06 11.45 1.89
C GLY A 73 8.01 12.12 1.02
N VAL A 74 7.53 13.27 1.48
CA VAL A 74 6.71 14.24 0.73
C VAL A 74 7.41 15.58 0.83
N ASP A 75 7.54 16.31 -0.29
CA ASP A 75 8.21 17.62 -0.35
C ASP A 75 9.61 17.65 0.31
N GLY A 76 10.36 16.55 0.19
CA GLY A 76 11.69 16.37 0.79
C GLY A 76 11.70 16.00 2.29
N HIS A 77 10.55 15.91 2.95
CA HIS A 77 10.42 15.50 4.35
C HIS A 77 10.06 14.01 4.46
N THR A 78 10.89 13.21 5.16
CA THR A 78 10.60 11.79 5.41
C THR A 78 9.32 11.63 6.24
N VAL A 79 8.31 10.97 5.66
CA VAL A 79 7.03 10.64 6.31
C VAL A 79 6.97 9.18 6.77
N ALA A 80 7.76 8.30 6.14
CA ALA A 80 7.80 6.89 6.47
C ALA A 80 9.15 6.22 6.15
N GLU A 81 9.41 5.07 6.79
CA GLU A 81 10.41 4.08 6.36
C GLU A 81 9.71 2.82 5.85
N TRP A 82 10.12 2.31 4.70
CA TRP A 82 9.84 0.94 4.28
C TRP A 82 11.04 0.04 4.57
N ARG A 83 10.81 -1.08 5.26
CA ARG A 83 11.82 -2.09 5.59
C ARG A 83 11.46 -3.37 4.84
N VAL A 84 12.24 -3.70 3.82
CA VAL A 84 12.01 -4.86 2.94
C VAL A 84 11.97 -6.14 3.78
N PRO A 85 10.89 -6.94 3.71
CA PRO A 85 10.77 -8.18 4.46
C PRO A 85 11.85 -9.18 4.04
N GLY A 86 12.63 -9.63 5.02
CA GLY A 86 13.67 -10.64 4.84
C GLY A 86 13.16 -12.04 5.22
N TRP A 87 13.85 -13.08 4.73
CA TRP A 87 13.51 -14.48 5.01
C TRP A 87 13.55 -14.90 6.49
N ARG A 88 14.05 -14.04 7.39
CA ARG A 88 14.15 -14.23 8.83
C ARG A 88 13.62 -13.07 9.68
N THR A 89 13.13 -11.99 9.05
CA THR A 89 12.72 -10.78 9.76
C THR A 89 11.47 -10.23 9.10
N SER A 90 10.40 -10.07 9.88
CA SER A 90 9.20 -9.38 9.43
C SER A 90 9.57 -7.98 8.99
N GLY A 91 9.40 -7.75 7.68
CA GLY A 91 9.44 -6.40 7.13
C GLY A 91 8.22 -5.60 7.59
N GLY A 92 8.20 -4.34 7.21
CA GLY A 92 7.09 -3.48 7.57
C GLY A 92 7.36 -2.03 7.32
N ILE A 93 6.41 -1.23 7.75
CA ILE A 93 6.40 0.22 7.55
C ILE A 93 6.56 0.89 8.91
N VAL A 94 7.40 1.92 9.00
CA VAL A 94 7.34 2.88 10.10
C VAL A 94 6.69 4.15 9.55
N VAL A 95 5.51 4.53 10.04
CA VAL A 95 4.84 5.80 9.69
C VAL A 95 4.59 6.56 10.98
N ALA A 96 5.01 7.83 11.05
CA ALA A 96 4.91 8.65 12.27
C ALA A 96 5.42 7.95 13.55
N GLY A 97 6.50 7.17 13.43
CA GLY A 97 7.09 6.38 14.53
C GLY A 97 6.35 5.08 14.89
N GLN A 98 5.18 4.79 14.30
CA GLN A 98 4.47 3.52 14.49
C GLN A 98 4.91 2.47 13.47
N PHE A 99 5.28 1.28 13.96
CA PHE A 99 5.56 0.12 13.11
C PHE A 99 4.28 -0.65 12.74
N PHE A 100 4.17 -1.00 11.47
CA PHE A 100 3.12 -1.83 10.88
C PHE A 100 3.77 -3.05 10.21
N PRO A 101 3.57 -4.28 10.74
CA PRO A 101 4.12 -5.49 10.14
C PRO A 101 3.59 -5.72 8.73
N VAL A 102 4.46 -6.17 7.82
CA VAL A 102 4.08 -6.62 6.47
C VAL A 102 4.55 -8.05 6.23
N GLU A 103 3.61 -8.96 5.99
CA GLU A 103 3.88 -10.30 5.48
C GLU A 103 3.97 -10.25 3.95
N THR A 104 4.94 -10.97 3.37
CA THR A 104 5.06 -11.15 1.92
C THR A 104 5.01 -12.64 1.56
N ARG A 105 4.06 -13.02 0.71
CA ARG A 105 4.00 -14.35 0.10
C ARG A 105 4.61 -14.26 -1.29
N LEU A 106 5.92 -14.51 -1.34
CA LEU A 106 6.75 -14.38 -2.55
C LEU A 106 6.16 -15.11 -3.75
N TRP A 107 5.69 -16.35 -3.57
CA TRP A 107 5.13 -17.18 -4.64
C TRP A 107 3.90 -16.59 -5.33
N SER A 108 3.09 -15.79 -4.62
CA SER A 108 1.85 -15.20 -5.12
C SER A 108 1.95 -13.68 -5.34
N ASN A 109 3.12 -13.08 -5.10
CA ASN A 109 3.33 -11.62 -5.11
C ASN A 109 2.24 -10.88 -4.31
N ARG A 110 1.91 -11.46 -3.13
CA ARG A 110 0.92 -10.92 -2.20
C ARG A 110 1.61 -10.31 -0.99
N PHE A 111 1.22 -9.09 -0.66
CA PHE A 111 1.63 -8.37 0.52
C PHE A 111 0.41 -8.17 1.42
N THR A 112 0.57 -8.36 2.73
CA THR A 112 -0.48 -8.13 3.73
C THR A 112 0.10 -7.26 4.82
N MET A 113 -0.51 -6.09 5.08
CA MET A 113 -0.14 -5.20 6.17
C MET A 113 -1.10 -5.36 7.34
N PHE A 114 -0.54 -5.37 8.54
CA PHE A 114 -1.27 -5.55 9.79
C PHE A 114 -1.16 -4.33 10.70
N ASP A 115 -2.17 -4.15 11.56
CA ASP A 115 -2.08 -3.25 12.70
C ASP A 115 -1.28 -3.87 13.87
N ARG A 116 -1.28 -3.19 15.03
CA ARG A 116 -0.58 -3.65 16.24
C ARG A 116 -1.17 -4.91 16.89
N VAL A 117 -2.42 -5.28 16.60
CA VAL A 117 -3.11 -6.46 17.17
C VAL A 117 -3.20 -7.62 16.17
N GLY A 118 -2.65 -7.46 14.96
CA GLY A 118 -2.66 -8.47 13.90
C GLY A 118 -3.87 -8.39 12.96
N THR A 119 -4.69 -7.33 13.02
CA THR A 119 -5.78 -7.11 12.05
C THR A 119 -5.19 -6.75 10.70
N THR A 120 -5.67 -7.36 9.61
CA THR A 120 -5.33 -6.93 8.25
C THR A 120 -5.93 -5.56 7.96
N ILE A 121 -5.07 -4.57 7.68
CA ILE A 121 -5.48 -3.20 7.33
C ILE A 121 -5.23 -2.83 5.87
N ALA A 122 -4.30 -3.53 5.20
CA ALA A 122 -4.18 -3.45 3.75
C ALA A 122 -3.68 -4.78 3.15
N VAL A 123 -4.02 -5.01 1.88
CA VAL A 123 -3.56 -6.14 1.07
C VAL A 123 -3.17 -5.63 -0.31
N ALA A 124 -2.09 -6.13 -0.89
CA ALA A 124 -1.81 -6.00 -2.32
C ALA A 124 -1.64 -7.39 -2.90
N GLU A 125 -2.38 -7.72 -3.96
CA GLU A 125 -2.40 -9.05 -4.56
C GLU A 125 -1.93 -8.98 -6.01
N ASN A 126 -1.15 -9.97 -6.45
CA ASN A 126 -0.68 -10.10 -7.83
C ASN A 126 0.21 -8.94 -8.35
N VAL A 127 0.95 -8.24 -7.46
CA VAL A 127 1.68 -6.99 -7.78
C VAL A 127 2.66 -7.09 -8.98
N ALA A 128 3.18 -8.29 -9.26
CA ALA A 128 4.03 -8.54 -10.43
C ALA A 128 3.30 -8.61 -11.79
N ARG A 129 1.96 -8.67 -11.81
CA ARG A 129 1.14 -8.78 -13.03
C ARG A 129 0.94 -7.41 -13.69
N ARG A 130 0.40 -7.42 -14.93
CA ARG A 130 0.06 -6.21 -15.66
C ARG A 130 -1.08 -5.43 -15.02
N THR A 131 -2.10 -6.13 -14.52
CA THR A 131 -3.18 -5.58 -13.70
C THR A 131 -3.16 -6.30 -12.36
N TRP A 132 -3.30 -5.54 -11.28
CA TRP A 132 -3.25 -6.05 -9.91
C TRP A 132 -4.13 -5.20 -8.98
N THR A 133 -4.46 -5.72 -7.81
CA THR A 133 -5.45 -5.09 -6.91
C THR A 133 -4.89 -4.87 -5.52
N GLY A 134 -5.18 -3.70 -4.96
CA GLY A 134 -4.99 -3.40 -3.54
C GLY A 134 -6.32 -3.32 -2.80
N TYR A 135 -6.38 -3.79 -1.56
CA TYR A 135 -7.44 -3.47 -0.61
C TYR A 135 -6.84 -2.58 0.48
N ALA A 136 -7.41 -1.39 0.68
CA ALA A 136 -7.03 -0.44 1.72
C ALA A 136 -8.19 0.53 1.97
N ASP A 137 -8.18 1.24 3.10
CA ASP A 137 -9.20 2.25 3.45
C ASP A 137 -10.67 1.76 3.29
N GLY A 138 -10.91 0.46 3.52
CA GLY A 138 -12.22 -0.18 3.40
C GLY A 138 -12.68 -0.52 1.97
N ARG A 139 -11.83 -0.38 0.94
CA ARG A 139 -12.21 -0.57 -0.47
C ARG A 139 -11.10 -1.20 -1.32
N TYR A 140 -11.51 -1.72 -2.48
CA TYR A 140 -10.58 -2.20 -3.50
C TYR A 140 -10.15 -1.08 -4.45
N HIS A 141 -8.91 -1.19 -4.91
CA HIS A 141 -8.22 -0.27 -5.80
C HIS A 141 -7.55 -1.07 -6.91
N GLU A 142 -7.73 -0.66 -8.17
CA GLU A 142 -7.11 -1.31 -9.32
C GLU A 142 -5.84 -0.57 -9.74
N PHE A 143 -4.79 -1.33 -10.05
CA PHE A 143 -3.52 -0.82 -10.53
C PHE A 143 -3.13 -1.50 -11.84
N ARG A 144 -2.66 -0.70 -12.81
CA ARG A 144 -2.40 -1.16 -14.18
C ARG A 144 -1.06 -0.66 -14.71
N ARG A 145 -0.19 -1.56 -15.15
CA ARG A 145 1.05 -1.26 -15.89
C ARG A 145 0.75 -1.19 -17.38
N ALA A 146 1.30 -0.19 -18.07
CA ALA A 146 1.19 -0.08 -19.52
C ALA A 146 1.72 -1.34 -20.24
N SER A 147 2.85 -1.89 -19.76
CA SER A 147 3.46 -3.14 -20.23
C SER A 147 4.21 -3.85 -19.09
N PHE A 148 4.62 -5.10 -19.27
CA PHE A 148 5.40 -5.86 -18.27
C PHE A 148 6.78 -5.24 -17.95
N LEU A 149 7.36 -4.49 -18.90
CA LEU A 149 8.62 -3.77 -18.73
C LEU A 149 8.41 -2.29 -18.32
N SER A 150 7.16 -1.81 -18.24
CA SER A 150 6.85 -0.43 -17.87
C SER A 150 7.34 -0.12 -16.46
N THR A 151 8.14 0.95 -16.34
CA THR A 151 8.52 1.56 -15.07
C THR A 151 7.38 2.35 -14.42
N THR A 152 6.22 2.47 -15.07
CA THR A 152 5.03 3.16 -14.55
C THR A 152 3.89 2.18 -14.27
N VAL A 153 3.26 2.35 -13.11
CA VAL A 153 2.00 1.75 -12.65
C VAL A 153 0.97 2.88 -12.54
N LEU A 154 -0.22 2.71 -13.09
CA LEU A 154 -1.33 3.66 -12.97
C LEU A 154 -2.29 3.17 -11.89
N HIS A 155 -2.83 4.08 -11.09
CA HIS A 155 -3.96 3.84 -10.18
C HIS A 155 -5.25 4.22 -10.92
N VAL A 156 -6.19 3.28 -11.00
CA VAL A 156 -7.34 3.37 -11.90
C VAL A 156 -8.65 3.14 -11.13
N VAL A 157 -9.68 3.91 -11.48
CA VAL A 157 -11.06 3.73 -11.02
C VAL A 157 -11.97 3.69 -12.26
N GLY A 158 -12.46 2.49 -12.60
CA GLY A 158 -13.13 2.26 -13.89
C GLY A 158 -12.14 2.41 -15.04
N ASP A 159 -12.43 3.31 -15.98
CA ASP A 159 -11.50 3.67 -17.07
C ASP A 159 -10.65 4.92 -16.78
N ARG A 160 -10.83 5.55 -15.62
CA ARG A 160 -10.16 6.82 -15.27
C ARG A 160 -8.90 6.58 -14.45
N GLU A 161 -7.79 7.17 -14.90
CA GLU A 161 -6.57 7.33 -14.10
C GLU A 161 -6.82 8.35 -12.98
N VAL A 162 -6.48 7.96 -11.75
CA VAL A 162 -6.64 8.77 -10.52
C VAL A 162 -5.33 8.96 -9.75
N GLY A 163 -4.23 8.44 -10.28
CA GLY A 163 -2.90 8.49 -9.68
C GLY A 163 -1.92 7.59 -10.41
N TRP A 164 -0.64 7.64 -10.04
CA TRP A 164 0.43 6.89 -10.70
C TRP A 164 1.59 6.59 -9.72
N LEU A 165 2.42 5.61 -10.08
CA LEU A 165 3.73 5.35 -9.51
C LEU A 165 4.73 5.16 -10.66
N ARG A 166 5.90 5.79 -10.61
CA ARG A 166 6.97 5.61 -11.60
C ARG A 166 8.32 5.35 -10.95
N ARG A 167 9.09 4.42 -11.49
CA ARG A 167 10.50 4.25 -11.13
C ARG A 167 11.29 5.43 -11.71
N ARG A 168 11.82 6.29 -10.84
CA ARG A 168 12.72 7.41 -11.19
C ARG A 168 14.07 6.90 -11.70
N SER A 169 14.57 5.80 -11.14
CA SER A 169 15.89 5.25 -11.49
C SER A 169 15.94 3.73 -11.41
N ALA A 170 16.46 3.12 -12.47
CA ALA A 170 16.77 1.69 -12.48
C ALA A 170 17.86 1.36 -11.44
N TRP A 171 18.91 2.17 -11.35
CA TRP A 171 20.11 1.91 -10.55
C TRP A 171 19.97 2.26 -9.06
N THR A 172 19.32 3.37 -8.71
CA THR A 172 19.21 3.80 -7.30
C THR A 172 17.92 3.34 -6.63
N GLY A 173 17.04 2.64 -7.34
CA GLY A 173 15.77 2.11 -6.81
C GLY A 173 14.72 3.19 -6.48
N GLY A 174 14.95 4.45 -6.84
CA GLY A 174 14.05 5.55 -6.52
C GLY A 174 12.69 5.42 -7.21
N ILE A 175 11.61 5.72 -6.49
CA ILE A 175 10.22 5.78 -6.99
C ILE A 175 9.64 7.15 -6.67
N GLU A 176 8.86 7.68 -7.60
CA GLU A 176 7.94 8.80 -7.37
C GLU A 176 6.50 8.27 -7.51
N ALA A 177 5.57 8.74 -6.68
CA ALA A 177 4.18 8.31 -6.71
C ALA A 177 3.22 9.44 -6.32
N GLU A 178 2.07 9.49 -6.98
CA GLU A 178 0.98 10.42 -6.70
C GLU A 178 -0.31 9.60 -6.60
N LEU A 179 -0.84 9.44 -5.40
CA LEU A 179 -1.92 8.48 -5.11
C LEU A 179 -3.04 9.11 -4.27
N PRO A 180 -3.67 10.20 -4.74
CA PRO A 180 -4.57 11.03 -3.91
C PRO A 180 -5.87 10.33 -3.49
N ALA A 181 -6.21 9.21 -4.12
CA ALA A 181 -7.34 8.36 -3.75
C ALA A 181 -7.02 7.36 -2.61
N LEU A 182 -5.86 7.44 -1.96
CA LEU A 182 -5.43 6.57 -0.86
C LEU A 182 -5.01 7.38 0.38
N SER A 183 -5.23 6.86 1.58
CA SER A 183 -4.62 7.39 2.80
C SER A 183 -3.09 7.24 2.76
N LEU A 184 -2.35 8.13 3.45
CA LEU A 184 -0.88 8.10 3.47
C LEU A 184 -0.32 6.70 3.79
N LEU A 185 -0.91 6.00 4.77
CA LEU A 185 -0.50 4.65 5.15
C LEU A 185 -0.71 3.63 4.01
N ALA A 186 -1.83 3.73 3.28
CA ALA A 186 -2.11 2.92 2.11
C ALA A 186 -1.19 3.26 0.92
N GLN A 187 -0.89 4.54 0.69
CA GLN A 187 0.07 4.98 -0.34
C GLN A 187 1.46 4.40 -0.08
N VAL A 188 1.98 4.55 1.14
CA VAL A 188 3.30 4.05 1.55
C VAL A 188 3.37 2.51 1.43
N PHE A 189 2.30 1.80 1.78
CA PHE A 189 2.20 0.35 1.59
C PHE A 189 2.25 -0.07 0.11
N VAL A 190 1.48 0.61 -0.75
CA VAL A 190 1.44 0.37 -2.20
C VAL A 190 2.82 0.64 -2.83
N VAL A 191 3.47 1.74 -2.47
CA VAL A 191 4.84 2.06 -2.89
C VAL A 191 5.82 0.94 -2.48
N GLY A 192 5.81 0.54 -1.20
CA GLY A 192 6.69 -0.50 -0.68
C GLY A 192 6.52 -1.88 -1.33
N ALA A 193 5.28 -2.28 -1.63
CA ALA A 193 4.99 -3.50 -2.38
C ALA A 193 5.57 -3.45 -3.80
N VAL A 194 5.39 -2.33 -4.52
CA VAL A 194 5.93 -2.14 -5.88
C VAL A 194 7.46 -2.11 -5.89
N ILE A 195 8.11 -1.42 -4.94
CA ILE A 195 9.56 -1.48 -4.72
C ILE A 195 10.03 -2.93 -4.62
N THR A 196 9.41 -3.69 -3.71
CA THR A 196 9.84 -5.04 -3.37
C THR A 196 9.68 -5.98 -4.56
N THR A 197 8.61 -5.86 -5.34
CA THR A 197 8.42 -6.61 -6.59
C THR A 197 9.43 -6.22 -7.69
N TRP A 198 9.76 -4.93 -7.84
CA TRP A 198 10.75 -4.49 -8.83
C TRP A 198 12.19 -4.88 -8.47
N ASP A 199 12.54 -4.89 -7.19
CA ASP A 199 13.83 -5.41 -6.72
C ASP A 199 13.96 -6.91 -6.98
N GLN A 200 12.91 -7.68 -6.72
CA GLN A 200 12.86 -9.12 -7.03
C GLN A 200 12.99 -9.42 -8.53
N GLN A 201 12.32 -8.63 -9.38
CA GLN A 201 12.42 -8.76 -10.85
C GLN A 201 13.83 -8.43 -11.36
N ALA A 202 14.50 -7.43 -10.77
CA ALA A 202 15.88 -7.10 -11.12
C ALA A 202 16.86 -8.20 -10.68
N ALA A 203 16.69 -8.74 -9.46
CA ALA A 203 17.55 -9.80 -8.92
C ALA A 203 17.40 -11.16 -9.63
N ALA A 204 16.31 -11.39 -10.34
CA ALA A 204 16.08 -12.61 -11.13
C ALA A 204 16.53 -12.51 -12.60
N ALA A 205 17.06 -11.35 -13.03
CA ALA A 205 17.44 -11.07 -14.41
C ALA A 205 18.97 -10.95 -14.62
N GLY A 206 19.77 -11.20 -13.57
CA GLY A 206 21.24 -11.24 -13.59
C GLY A 206 21.76 -12.51 -12.92
#